data_AF-A0A9D9S2T1-F1
#
_entry.id   AF-A0A9D9S2T1-F1
#
_cell.length_a   1.000
_cell.length_b   1.000
_cell.length_c   1.000
_cell.angle_alpha   90.00
_cell.angle_beta   90.00
_cell.angle_gamma   90.00
#
_symmetry.space_group_name_H-M   'P 1'
#
loop_
_entity.id
_entity.type
_entity.pdbx_description
1 polymer ?
#
loop_
_entity_poly.entity_id
_entity_poly.type
_entity_poly.pdbx_seq_one_letter_code
_entity_poly.pdbx_strand_id
1 'polypeptide(L)'
;MPTVDEVASRWNLGALVIVKMDTLTTYRAAAFVFGDGDGLVWVEPHYLDPFGAATPAMHRAQAAQVHQFGTAFNILANGGHWTVTLADYIPEEDSDQIGPQIDFLFKQLAAAGTTWEDERERVGALVLPKQ
;
A
#
# COMPACT_ATOMS: atom_id res chain seq x y z
N MET A 1 -13.51 16.15 2.44
CA MET A 1 -12.20 15.67 1.97
C MET A 1 -12.45 14.47 1.09
N PRO A 2 -11.63 14.23 0.06
CA PRO A 2 -11.74 12.99 -0.71
C PRO A 2 -11.51 11.79 0.21
N THR A 3 -12.14 10.67 -0.09
CA THR A 3 -11.96 9.41 0.63
C THR A 3 -10.56 8.84 0.38
N VAL A 4 -10.14 7.87 1.20
CA VAL A 4 -8.89 7.12 0.97
C VAL A 4 -8.86 6.55 -0.44
N ASP A 5 -9.97 5.96 -0.87
CA ASP A 5 -10.07 5.29 -2.16
C ASP A 5 -9.99 6.29 -3.33
N GLU A 6 -10.63 7.45 -3.23
CA GLU A 6 -10.58 8.50 -4.26
C GLU A 6 -9.17 9.08 -4.50
N VAL A 7 -8.31 9.07 -3.48
CA VAL A 7 -6.92 9.51 -3.59
C VAL A 7 -6.03 8.36 -4.04
N ALA A 8 -6.11 7.21 -3.35
CA ALA A 8 -5.26 6.05 -3.61
C ALA A 8 -5.51 5.43 -4.99
N SER A 9 -6.71 5.58 -5.56
CA SER A 9 -7.00 5.14 -6.93
C SER A 9 -6.23 5.91 -8.00
N ARG A 10 -5.53 7.00 -7.64
CA ARG A 10 -4.70 7.80 -8.56
C ARG A 10 -3.22 7.44 -8.49
N TRP A 11 -2.82 6.61 -7.53
CA TRP A 11 -1.45 6.16 -7.35
C TRP A 11 -1.17 5.00 -8.31
N ASN A 12 -0.69 5.34 -9.50
CA ASN A 12 -0.57 4.38 -10.61
C ASN A 12 0.78 3.64 -10.62
N LEU A 13 1.66 3.94 -9.67
CA LEU A 13 2.98 3.34 -9.55
C LEU A 13 3.18 2.58 -8.23
N GLY A 14 2.10 2.42 -7.46
CA GLY A 14 2.15 1.92 -6.09
C GLY A 14 2.35 3.04 -5.08
N ALA A 15 2.72 2.68 -3.86
CA ALA A 15 2.86 3.61 -2.75
C ALA A 15 4.11 3.31 -1.93
N LEU A 16 4.74 4.37 -1.44
CA LEU A 16 5.70 4.31 -0.37
C LEU A 16 4.97 4.12 0.96
N VAL A 17 5.39 3.11 1.72
CA VAL A 17 4.95 2.86 3.09
C VAL A 17 6.12 3.09 4.03
N ILE A 18 6.02 4.10 4.89
CA ILE A 18 7.01 4.42 5.91
C ILE A 18 6.46 3.95 7.25
N VAL A 19 7.07 2.92 7.83
CA VAL A 19 6.73 2.43 9.16
C VAL A 19 7.76 2.96 10.14
N LYS A 20 7.33 3.79 11.08
CA LYS A 20 8.18 4.37 12.12
C LYS A 20 7.79 3.83 13.48
N MET A 21 8.71 3.16 14.13
CA MET A 21 8.66 2.70 15.52
C MET A 21 9.66 3.51 16.35
N ASP A 22 9.59 3.41 17.67
CA ASP A 22 10.43 4.19 18.61
C ASP A 22 11.94 4.21 18.26
N THR A 23 12.48 3.10 17.74
CA THR A 23 13.92 2.96 17.45
C THR A 23 14.22 2.64 15.98
N LEU A 24 13.21 2.53 15.12
CA LEU A 24 13.40 2.01 13.77
C LEU A 24 12.43 2.64 12.77
N THR A 25 12.97 3.06 11.63
CA THR A 25 12.19 3.39 10.44
C THR A 25 12.44 2.31 9.39
N THR A 26 11.37 1.75 8.83
CA THR A 26 11.44 0.83 7.70
C THR A 26 10.61 1.35 6.54
N TYR A 27 11.14 1.20 5.33
CA TYR A 27 10.47 1.54 4.09
C TYR A 27 9.97 0.27 3.41
N ARG A 28 8.74 0.30 2.94
CA ARG A 28 8.04 -0.82 2.30
C ARG A 28 7.30 -0.31 1.08
N ALA A 29 7.09 -1.17 0.09
CA ALA A 29 6.24 -0.87 -1.05
C ALA A 29 4.83 -1.39 -0.80
N ALA A 30 3.81 -0.63 -1.18
CA ALA A 30 2.48 -1.17 -1.42
C ALA A 30 2.16 -1.11 -2.91
N ALA A 31 1.69 -2.23 -3.46
CA ALA A 31 1.08 -2.26 -4.77
C ALA A 31 -0.24 -1.48 -4.76
N PHE A 32 -1.10 -1.73 -3.77
CA PHE A 32 -2.41 -1.10 -3.71
C PHE A 32 -2.74 -0.65 -2.30
N VAL A 33 -3.45 0.48 -2.22
CA VAL A 33 -4.09 0.98 -1.00
C VAL A 33 -5.58 1.14 -1.29
N PHE A 34 -6.44 0.70 -0.36
CA PHE A 34 -7.89 0.80 -0.48
C PHE A 34 -8.50 1.33 0.82
N GLY A 35 -9.59 2.07 0.71
CA GLY A 35 -10.43 2.40 1.86
C GLY A 35 -11.20 1.17 2.35
N ASP A 36 -11.26 0.96 3.67
CA ASP A 36 -12.01 -0.15 4.30
C ASP A 36 -12.85 0.41 5.45
N GLY A 37 -14.04 0.94 5.12
CA GLY A 37 -14.92 1.61 6.10
C GLY A 37 -14.31 2.88 6.66
N ASP A 38 -14.02 2.88 7.97
CA ASP A 38 -13.34 3.97 8.68
C ASP A 38 -11.81 3.84 8.68
N GLY A 39 -11.28 2.77 8.07
CA GLY A 39 -9.86 2.45 7.99
C GLY A 39 -9.35 2.33 6.57
N LEU A 40 -8.22 1.64 6.43
CA LEU A 40 -7.65 1.30 5.15
C LEU A 40 -6.95 -0.06 5.16
N VAL A 41 -6.75 -0.61 3.98
CA VAL A 41 -5.95 -1.80 3.73
C VAL A 41 -4.87 -1.46 2.70
N TRP A 42 -3.66 -1.98 2.89
CA TRP A 42 -2.63 -1.96 1.85
C TRP A 42 -2.10 -3.35 1.56
N VAL A 43 -1.67 -3.54 0.32
CA VAL A 43 -1.19 -4.80 -0.20
C VAL A 43 0.22 -4.61 -0.74
N GLU A 44 1.19 -5.35 -0.22
CA GLU A 44 2.59 -5.31 -0.64
C GLU A 44 2.84 -6.20 -1.87
N PRO A 45 3.72 -5.82 -2.82
CA PRO A 45 3.91 -6.53 -4.10
C PRO A 45 4.15 -8.04 -4.04
N HIS A 46 4.69 -8.57 -2.94
CA HIS A 46 5.04 -9.98 -2.81
C HIS A 46 3.83 -10.92 -2.76
N TYR A 47 2.58 -10.43 -2.79
CA TYR A 47 1.43 -11.30 -3.08
C TYR A 47 1.51 -11.96 -4.46
N LEU A 48 2.32 -11.40 -5.38
CA LEU A 48 2.62 -11.95 -6.71
C LEU A 48 3.79 -12.95 -6.70
N ASP A 49 4.45 -13.18 -5.56
CA ASP A 49 5.54 -14.15 -5.48
C ASP A 49 5.00 -15.59 -5.58
N PRO A 50 5.34 -16.34 -6.65
CA PRO A 50 4.87 -17.72 -6.82
C PRO A 50 5.42 -18.69 -5.76
N PHE A 51 6.51 -18.32 -5.08
CA PHE A 51 7.09 -19.13 -4.02
C PHE A 51 6.50 -18.83 -2.63
N GLY A 52 5.61 -17.84 -2.55
CA GLY A 52 4.95 -17.45 -1.31
C GLY A 52 5.94 -17.01 -0.24
N ALA A 53 6.75 -15.98 -0.51
CA ALA A 53 7.59 -15.36 0.50
C ALA A 53 6.84 -15.18 1.83
N ALA A 54 7.51 -15.54 2.93
CA ALA A 54 6.93 -15.72 4.25
C ALA A 54 6.38 -14.44 4.93
N THR A 55 6.34 -13.31 4.23
CA THR A 55 5.82 -12.04 4.75
C THR A 55 4.33 -11.91 4.44
N PRO A 56 3.50 -11.46 5.40
CA PRO A 56 2.12 -11.07 5.09
C PRO A 56 2.11 -10.02 3.98
N ALA A 57 1.32 -10.26 2.93
CA ALA A 57 1.22 -9.33 1.79
C ALA A 57 0.07 -8.34 1.93
N MET A 58 -0.77 -8.51 2.94
CA MET A 58 -1.90 -7.63 3.21
C MET A 58 -1.83 -7.15 4.65
N HIS A 59 -2.05 -5.86 4.84
CA HIS A 59 -2.08 -5.23 6.13
C HIS A 59 -3.32 -4.35 6.23
N ARG A 60 -3.99 -4.40 7.37
CA ARG A 60 -5.23 -3.68 7.60
C ARG A 60 -5.11 -2.82 8.84
N ALA A 61 -5.49 -1.55 8.71
CA ALA A 61 -5.58 -0.62 9.81
C ALA A 61 -7.07 -0.30 10.06
N GLN A 62 -7.68 -1.07 10.97
CA GLN A 62 -9.05 -0.82 11.46
C GLN A 62 -8.98 -0.05 12.78
N ALA A 63 -9.90 0.90 12.99
CA ALA A 63 -9.99 1.72 14.20
C ALA A 63 -8.72 2.55 14.57
N ALA A 64 -7.75 2.64 13.66
CA ALA A 64 -6.65 3.60 13.76
C ALA A 64 -7.14 4.95 13.24
N GLN A 65 -6.75 6.05 13.89
CA GLN A 65 -7.04 7.36 13.33
C GLN A 65 -6.24 7.54 12.04
N VAL A 66 -6.91 7.39 10.90
CA VAL A 66 -6.34 7.69 9.58
C VAL A 66 -6.43 9.21 9.39
N HIS A 67 -5.28 9.87 9.45
CA HIS A 67 -5.16 11.30 9.20
C HIS A 67 -4.65 11.52 7.78
N GLN A 68 -5.41 12.25 6.96
CA GLN A 68 -5.01 12.57 5.60
C GLN A 68 -4.31 13.93 5.55
N PHE A 69 -3.12 13.96 4.93
CA PHE A 69 -2.32 15.15 4.69
C PHE A 69 -2.05 15.30 3.19
N GLY A 70 -2.86 16.12 2.51
CA GLY A 70 -2.81 16.23 1.06
C GLY A 70 -3.14 14.89 0.39
N THR A 71 -2.16 14.30 -0.30
CA THR A 71 -2.24 12.99 -0.95
C THR A 71 -1.60 11.87 -0.12
N ALA A 72 -1.21 12.10 1.12
CA ALA A 72 -0.65 11.07 2.00
C ALA A 72 -1.61 10.74 3.16
N PHE A 73 -1.46 9.55 3.71
CA PHE A 73 -2.19 9.07 4.89
C PHE A 73 -1.22 8.74 6.01
N ASN A 74 -1.56 9.11 7.23
CA ASN A 74 -0.84 8.73 8.44
C ASN A 74 -1.77 7.93 9.36
N ILE A 75 -1.28 6.79 9.82
CA ILE A 75 -1.98 5.86 10.69
C ILE A 75 -1.22 5.82 12.01
N LEU A 76 -1.90 6.18 13.10
CA LEU A 76 -1.40 5.98 14.46
C LEU A 76 -1.82 4.60 14.94
N ALA A 77 -0.85 3.71 15.18
CA ALA A 77 -1.08 2.37 15.67
C ALA A 77 -0.58 2.20 17.10
N ASN A 78 -1.14 1.22 17.82
CA ASN A 78 -0.78 0.87 19.20
C ASN A 78 -0.71 2.09 20.14
N GLY A 79 -1.77 2.91 20.20
CA GLY A 79 -1.81 4.09 21.09
C GLY A 79 -0.77 5.17 20.76
N GLY A 80 -0.16 5.16 19.57
CA GLY A 80 0.85 6.13 19.13
C GLY A 80 2.29 5.67 19.22
N HIS A 81 2.56 4.43 19.64
CA HIS A 81 3.92 3.87 19.74
C HIS A 81 4.57 3.59 18.37
N TRP A 82 3.78 3.53 17.31
CA TRP A 82 4.33 3.52 15.95
C TRP A 82 3.35 4.14 14.97
N THR A 83 3.90 4.68 13.89
CA THR A 83 3.16 5.38 12.84
C THR A 83 3.41 4.74 11.48
N VAL A 84 2.37 4.65 10.65
CA VAL A 84 2.50 4.25 9.25
C VAL A 84 2.10 5.41 8.37
N THR A 85 3.01 5.86 7.52
CA THR A 85 2.70 6.84 6.47
C THR A 85 2.59 6.11 5.13
N LEU A 86 1.52 6.35 4.38
CA LEU A 86 1.36 5.90 3.01
C LEU A 86 1.29 7.11 2.09
N ALA A 87 2.09 7.13 1.03
CA ALA A 87 2.11 8.18 0.03
C ALA A 87 2.31 7.58 -1.37
N ASP A 88 1.87 8.30 -2.40
CA ASP A 88 2.16 7.94 -3.78
C ASP A 88 3.66 7.74 -3.99
N TYR A 89 4.04 6.70 -4.74
CA TYR A 89 5.45 6.45 -5.04
C TYR A 89 5.97 7.42 -6.10
N ILE A 90 7.06 8.13 -5.78
CA ILE A 90 7.71 9.08 -6.68
C ILE A 90 9.08 8.51 -7.07
N PRO A 91 9.28 8.00 -8.30
CA PRO A 91 10.53 7.32 -8.69
C PRO A 91 11.81 8.14 -8.46
N GLU A 92 11.74 9.45 -8.67
CA GLU A 92 12.86 10.37 -8.49
C GLU A 92 13.29 10.54 -7.02
N GLU A 93 12.39 10.27 -6.08
CA GLU A 93 12.59 10.48 -4.64
C GLU A 93 12.76 9.16 -3.87
N ASP A 94 12.04 8.12 -4.29
CA ASP A 94 11.80 6.92 -3.48
C ASP A 94 12.51 5.66 -4.02
N SER A 95 13.09 5.72 -5.22
CA SER A 95 13.64 4.54 -5.92
C SER A 95 14.72 3.81 -5.13
N ASP A 96 15.58 4.55 -4.40
CA ASP A 96 16.61 3.96 -3.54
C ASP A 96 16.03 3.15 -2.36
N GLN A 97 14.80 3.42 -1.94
CA GLN A 97 14.16 2.75 -0.80
C GLN A 97 13.34 1.55 -1.23
N ILE A 98 12.54 1.68 -2.29
CA ILE A 98 11.53 0.69 -2.67
C ILE A 98 11.47 0.36 -4.17
N GLY A 99 12.36 0.94 -4.98
CA GLY A 99 12.39 0.75 -6.44
C GLY A 99 12.41 -0.72 -6.87
N PRO A 100 13.28 -1.59 -6.30
CA PRO A 100 13.32 -3.01 -6.67
C PRO A 100 11.98 -3.75 -6.46
N GLN A 101 11.22 -3.40 -5.43
CA GLN A 101 9.92 -3.99 -5.11
C GLN A 101 8.84 -3.52 -6.11
N ILE A 102 8.90 -2.25 -6.53
CA ILE A 102 8.02 -1.71 -7.57
C ILE A 102 8.37 -2.30 -8.94
N ASP A 103 9.65 -2.42 -9.27
CA ASP A 103 10.09 -3.10 -10.51
C ASP A 103 9.62 -4.55 -10.57
N PHE A 104 9.69 -5.27 -9.43
CA PHE A 104 9.16 -6.61 -9.33
C PHE A 104 7.65 -6.64 -9.61
N LEU A 105 6.87 -5.75 -9.00
CA LEU A 105 5.43 -5.63 -9.23
C LEU A 105 5.12 -5.51 -10.72
N PHE A 106 5.69 -4.53 -11.40
CA PHE A 106 5.39 -4.28 -12.82
C PHE A 106 5.87 -5.41 -13.74
N LYS A 107 7.00 -6.06 -13.44
CA LYS A 107 7.43 -7.26 -14.17
C LYS A 107 6.42 -8.40 -14.04
N GLN A 108 5.85 -8.61 -12.85
CA GLN A 108 4.85 -9.65 -12.64
C GLN A 108 3.52 -9.32 -13.34
N LEU A 109 3.05 -8.07 -13.29
CA LEU A 109 1.85 -7.64 -14.01
C LEU A 109 2.00 -7.85 -15.52
N ALA A 110 3.15 -7.45 -16.08
CA ALA A 110 3.47 -7.66 -17.49
C ALA A 110 3.54 -9.14 -17.86
N ALA A 111 4.15 -9.98 -17.01
CA ALA A 111 4.22 -11.43 -17.24
C ALA A 111 2.84 -12.12 -17.17
N ALA A 112 1.94 -11.61 -16.32
CA ALA A 112 0.56 -12.08 -16.22
C ALA A 112 -0.33 -11.56 -17.35
N GLY A 113 0.12 -10.59 -18.14
CA GLY A 113 -0.68 -9.97 -19.21
C GLY A 113 -1.86 -9.15 -18.68
N THR A 114 -1.75 -8.61 -17.47
CA THR A 114 -2.80 -7.78 -16.83
C THR A 114 -2.40 -6.30 -16.82
N THR A 115 -3.39 -5.42 -16.71
CA THR A 115 -3.17 -3.98 -16.50
C THR A 115 -3.13 -3.64 -15.01
N TRP A 116 -2.69 -2.41 -14.70
CA TRP A 116 -2.74 -1.90 -13.33
C TRP A 116 -4.18 -1.82 -12.81
N GLU A 117 -5.07 -1.28 -13.64
CA GLU A 117 -6.48 -1.10 -13.32
C GLU A 117 -7.19 -2.43 -13.09
N ASP A 118 -7.01 -3.40 -14.00
CA ASP A 118 -7.62 -4.73 -13.90
C ASP A 118 -7.12 -5.47 -12.64
N GLU A 119 -5.81 -5.37 -12.35
CA GLU A 119 -5.25 -6.01 -11.17
C GLU A 119 -5.72 -5.32 -9.88
N ARG A 120 -5.81 -3.99 -9.88
CA ARG A 120 -6.36 -3.25 -8.75
C ARG A 120 -7.80 -3.65 -8.47
N GLU A 121 -8.63 -3.79 -9.50
CA GLU A 121 -10.02 -4.26 -9.37
C GLU A 121 -10.06 -5.68 -8.79
N ARG A 122 -9.27 -6.59 -9.38
CA ARG A 122 -9.18 -7.99 -8.94
C ARG A 122 -8.76 -8.10 -7.48
N VAL A 123 -7.70 -7.40 -7.07
CA VAL A 123 -7.21 -7.42 -5.68
C VAL A 123 -8.21 -6.74 -4.75
N GLY A 124 -8.81 -5.62 -5.16
CA GLY A 124 -9.85 -4.93 -4.41
C GLY A 124 -11.01 -5.85 -4.04
N ALA A 125 -11.50 -6.64 -5.00
CA ALA A 125 -12.57 -7.62 -4.78
C ALA A 125 -12.21 -8.75 -3.79
N LEU A 126 -10.91 -8.99 -3.55
CA LEU A 126 -10.42 -10.02 -2.62
C LEU A 126 -10.19 -9.47 -1.21
N VAL A 127 -9.74 -8.22 -1.09
CA VAL A 127 -9.29 -7.66 0.19
C VAL A 127 -10.33 -6.81 0.90
N LEU A 128 -11.32 -6.31 0.15
CA LEU A 128 -12.44 -5.55 0.71
C LEU A 128 -13.56 -6.49 1.16
N PRO A 129 -14.25 -6.19 2.28
CA PRO A 129 -15.42 -6.95 2.69
C PRO A 129 -16.51 -6.89 1.62
N LYS A 130 -17.22 -8.00 1.41
CA LYS A 130 -18.40 -8.02 0.54
C LYS A 130 -19.46 -7.09 1.13
N GLN A 131 -19.87 -6.10 0.34
CA GLN A 131 -20.99 -5.20 0.68
C GLN A 131 -22.32 -5.94 0.66
#